data_AF-A0A829PLA2-F1
#
_entry.id   AF-A0A829PLA2-F1
#
_cell.length_a   1.000
_cell.length_b   1.000
_cell.length_c   1.000
_cell.angle_alpha   90.00
_cell.angle_beta   90.00
_cell.angle_gamma   90.00
#
_symmetry.space_group_name_H-M   'P 1'
#
loop_
_entity.id
_entity.type
_entity.pdbx_description
1 polymer ?
#
loop_
_entity_poly.entity_id
_entity_poly.type
_entity_poly.pdbx_seq_one_letter_code
_entity_poly.pdbx_strand_id
1 'polypeptide(L)'
;MKYVYDPAKAFDNDPLTAWRCQWKEQDGQSITAKFDHPTLVTSVGLIPGYAKTDIDGSDRFAQNRKITRVRWEFSDGSSVKQQVPVSRALASIKVNVVTDSVTMVIEATEPGVSIVNKSGQRQDAFNGLVSVSEVEIMGTQPPASEGPAPAPVVPPGPPVGAPPPMPTPGQAPLAPSPGASPAPVAPTARPAPARP
;
A
#
# COMPACT_ATOMS: atom_id res chain seq x y z
N MET A 1 22.02 -23.75 1.20
CA MET A 1 20.74 -23.15 0.78
C MET A 1 19.93 -22.88 2.04
N LYS A 2 19.80 -21.62 2.46
CA LYS A 2 19.08 -21.24 3.69
C LYS A 2 17.60 -21.19 3.33
N TYR A 3 16.77 -22.11 3.85
CA TYR A 3 15.32 -21.96 3.74
C TYR A 3 14.93 -20.74 4.56
N VAL A 4 14.67 -19.62 3.89
CA VAL A 4 14.38 -18.35 4.56
C VAL A 4 12.88 -18.28 4.83
N TYR A 5 12.45 -18.77 5.98
CA TYR A 5 11.08 -18.60 6.49
C TYR A 5 10.91 -17.21 7.12
N ASP A 6 11.37 -16.20 6.41
CA ASP A 6 11.42 -14.79 6.84
C ASP A 6 10.01 -14.23 7.08
N PRO A 7 9.82 -13.28 8.01
CA PRO A 7 8.58 -12.49 8.07
C PRO A 7 8.12 -11.93 6.72
N ALA A 8 9.04 -11.54 5.84
CA ALA A 8 8.73 -11.06 4.49
C ALA A 8 7.97 -12.09 3.64
N LYS A 9 8.07 -13.39 3.94
CA LYS A 9 7.33 -14.46 3.27
C LYS A 9 5.85 -14.49 3.58
N ALA A 10 5.39 -13.70 4.55
CA ALA A 10 3.96 -13.50 4.77
C ALA A 10 3.39 -12.37 3.90
N PHE A 11 4.20 -11.63 3.13
CA PHE A 11 3.76 -10.47 2.36
C PHE A 11 4.29 -10.50 0.91
N ASP A 12 4.71 -11.66 0.42
CA ASP A 12 5.32 -11.80 -0.90
C ASP A 12 4.34 -12.25 -1.99
N ASN A 13 3.04 -12.37 -1.65
CA ASN A 13 1.96 -12.77 -2.56
C ASN A 13 2.21 -14.14 -3.22
N ASP A 14 2.99 -15.01 -2.58
CA ASP A 14 3.22 -16.39 -3.00
C ASP A 14 2.79 -17.35 -1.87
N PRO A 15 1.59 -17.97 -1.97
CA PRO A 15 1.08 -18.87 -0.95
C PRO A 15 1.88 -20.18 -0.84
N LEU A 16 2.85 -20.42 -1.73
CA LEU A 16 3.80 -21.54 -1.66
C LEU A 16 5.06 -21.19 -0.86
N THR A 17 5.17 -19.95 -0.37
CA THR A 17 6.10 -19.56 0.69
C THR A 17 5.35 -19.37 2.01
N ALA A 18 6.09 -19.21 3.11
CA ALA A 18 5.49 -18.94 4.40
C ALA A 18 6.49 -18.32 5.35
N TRP A 19 6.00 -17.39 6.17
CA TRP A 19 6.65 -17.07 7.43
C TRP A 19 6.43 -18.23 8.41
N ARG A 20 7.48 -18.57 9.17
CA ARG A 20 7.38 -19.53 10.28
C ARG A 20 7.97 -18.95 11.54
N CYS A 21 7.27 -19.14 12.65
CA CYS A 21 7.77 -18.81 13.98
C CYS A 21 7.65 -20.00 14.93
N GLN A 22 8.49 -20.01 15.96
CA GLN A 22 8.46 -21.04 17.01
C GLN A 22 7.15 -20.92 17.79
N TRP A 23 6.41 -22.02 17.89
CA TRP A 23 5.22 -22.09 18.72
C TRP A 23 5.63 -22.13 20.20
N LYS A 24 5.01 -21.27 21.00
CA LYS A 24 5.07 -21.27 22.46
C LYS A 24 3.64 -21.15 22.97
N GLU A 25 3.24 -22.02 23.88
CA GLU A 25 1.85 -22.11 24.36
C GLU A 25 1.31 -20.83 25.03
N GLN A 26 2.19 -19.90 25.43
CA GLN A 26 1.82 -18.71 26.21
C GLN A 26 2.15 -17.37 25.51
N ASP A 27 2.86 -17.38 24.37
CA ASP A 27 3.32 -16.14 23.73
C ASP A 27 2.48 -15.81 22.50
N GLY A 28 1.88 -14.62 22.50
CA GLY A 28 1.23 -14.00 21.35
C GLY A 28 2.24 -13.60 20.29
N GLN A 29 2.83 -14.58 19.60
CA GLN A 29 3.74 -14.30 18.51
C GLN A 29 3.03 -13.39 17.51
N SER A 30 3.77 -12.42 17.01
CA SER A 30 3.19 -11.40 16.16
C SER A 30 4.09 -11.07 14.99
N ILE A 31 3.45 -10.49 13.98
CA ILE A 31 4.12 -9.88 12.84
C ILE A 31 3.49 -8.51 12.62
N THR A 32 4.33 -7.51 12.40
CA THR A 32 3.91 -6.11 12.23
C THR A 32 4.25 -5.65 10.84
N ALA A 33 3.24 -5.16 10.12
CA ALA A 33 3.40 -4.35 8.92
C ALA A 33 3.42 -2.87 9.32
N LYS A 34 4.41 -2.12 8.85
CA LYS A 34 4.49 -0.66 9.03
C LYS A 34 4.27 0.01 7.69
N PHE A 35 3.56 1.13 7.70
CA PHE A 35 3.34 1.97 6.53
C PHE A 35 4.22 3.21 6.62
N ASP A 36 4.67 3.72 5.47
CA ASP A 36 5.44 4.96 5.41
C ASP A 36 4.60 6.20 5.73
N HIS A 37 3.28 6.08 5.54
CA HIS A 37 2.30 7.13 5.80
C HIS A 37 1.04 6.54 6.48
N PRO A 38 0.28 7.36 7.24
CA PRO A 38 -1.01 6.96 7.76
C PRO A 38 -1.90 6.40 6.63
N THR A 39 -2.39 5.19 6.80
CA THR A 39 -3.14 4.45 5.78
C THR A 39 -4.53 4.11 6.31
N LEU A 40 -5.57 4.40 5.53
CA LEU A 40 -6.92 3.91 5.80
C LEU A 40 -6.98 2.43 5.44
N VAL A 41 -6.88 1.58 6.45
CA VAL A 41 -7.00 0.12 6.31
C VAL A 41 -8.48 -0.25 6.25
N THR A 42 -8.84 -0.98 5.20
CA THR A 42 -10.22 -1.38 4.88
C THR A 42 -10.45 -2.89 5.00
N SER A 43 -9.38 -3.68 4.97
CA SER A 43 -9.43 -5.13 5.07
C SER A 43 -8.12 -5.67 5.64
N VAL A 44 -8.22 -6.68 6.49
CA VAL A 44 -7.09 -7.48 6.96
C VAL A 44 -7.43 -8.95 6.77
N GLY A 45 -6.45 -9.77 6.43
CA GLY A 45 -6.65 -11.20 6.22
C GLY A 45 -5.36 -12.00 6.25
N LEU A 46 -5.50 -13.32 6.30
CA LEU A 46 -4.38 -14.25 6.22
C LEU A 46 -4.75 -15.58 5.58
N ILE A 47 -3.74 -16.28 5.07
CA ILE A 47 -3.81 -17.71 4.74
C ILE A 47 -3.09 -18.47 5.88
N PRO A 48 -3.84 -19.21 6.73
CA PRO A 48 -3.24 -19.90 7.86
C PRO A 48 -2.39 -21.10 7.40
N GLY A 49 -1.32 -21.41 8.13
CA GLY A 49 -0.50 -22.59 7.84
C GLY A 49 0.48 -22.37 6.67
N TYR A 50 0.98 -23.47 6.10
CA TYR A 50 1.86 -23.45 4.94
C TYR A 50 1.17 -24.11 3.74
N ALA A 51 0.58 -23.32 2.84
CA ALA A 51 -0.29 -23.78 1.75
C ALA A 51 0.44 -24.48 0.60
N LYS A 52 1.60 -25.09 0.89
CA LYS A 52 2.44 -25.82 -0.05
C LYS A 52 2.21 -27.33 0.03
N THR A 53 2.16 -27.97 -1.14
CA THR A 53 2.49 -29.39 -1.27
C THR A 53 3.87 -29.51 -1.89
N ASP A 54 4.79 -30.25 -1.25
CA ASP A 54 6.18 -30.35 -1.69
C ASP A 54 6.32 -31.31 -2.90
N ILE A 55 7.49 -31.28 -3.55
CA ILE A 55 7.72 -32.09 -4.76
C ILE A 55 7.57 -33.60 -4.49
N ASP A 56 7.98 -34.04 -3.30
CA ASP A 56 7.83 -35.42 -2.81
C ASP A 56 6.39 -35.77 -2.41
N GLY A 57 5.45 -34.82 -2.54
CA GLY A 57 4.04 -34.96 -2.19
C GLY A 57 3.71 -34.69 -0.73
N SER A 58 4.67 -34.21 0.07
CA SER A 58 4.41 -33.85 1.45
C SER A 58 3.41 -32.68 1.54
N ASP A 59 2.27 -32.90 2.19
CA ASP A 59 1.32 -31.84 2.49
C ASP A 59 1.82 -30.99 3.66
N ARG A 60 2.46 -29.85 3.35
CA ARG A 60 2.97 -28.95 4.39
C ARG A 60 1.85 -28.21 5.12
N PHE A 61 0.66 -28.10 4.52
CA PHE A 61 -0.49 -27.49 5.18
C PHE A 61 -0.99 -28.39 6.31
N ALA A 62 -1.13 -29.69 6.04
CA ALA A 62 -1.50 -30.67 7.06
C ALA A 62 -0.42 -30.81 8.16
N GLN A 63 0.85 -30.81 7.76
CA GLN A 63 1.97 -31.09 8.66
C GLN A 63 2.29 -29.95 9.66
N ASN A 64 2.05 -28.68 9.32
CA ASN A 64 2.40 -27.54 10.18
C ASN A 64 1.25 -27.13 11.11
N ARG A 65 1.55 -26.43 12.22
CA ARG A 65 0.48 -25.77 13.00
C ARG A 65 -0.19 -24.69 12.17
N LYS A 66 -1.51 -24.62 12.30
CA LYS A 66 -2.37 -23.68 11.58
C LYS A 66 -2.98 -22.71 12.56
N ILE A 67 -3.05 -21.43 12.20
CA ILE A 67 -3.68 -20.41 13.02
C ILE A 67 -5.19 -20.55 12.91
N THR A 68 -5.86 -20.56 14.06
CA THR A 68 -7.33 -20.61 14.12
C THR A 68 -7.91 -19.30 14.66
N ARG A 69 -7.11 -18.48 15.35
CA ARG A 69 -7.55 -17.18 15.86
C ARG A 69 -6.40 -16.19 15.93
N VAL A 70 -6.67 -14.97 15.49
CA VAL A 70 -5.75 -13.83 15.61
C VAL A 70 -6.44 -12.62 16.20
N ARG A 71 -5.63 -11.69 16.69
CA ARG A 71 -6.03 -10.32 17.01
C ARG A 71 -5.18 -9.36 16.19
N TRP A 72 -5.85 -8.51 15.43
CA TRP A 72 -5.24 -7.41 14.70
C TRP A 72 -5.20 -6.20 15.61
N GLU A 73 -4.01 -5.66 15.86
CA GLU A 73 -3.79 -4.42 16.60
C GLU A 73 -3.38 -3.32 15.63
N PHE A 74 -3.89 -2.11 15.87
CA PHE A 74 -3.60 -0.93 15.07
C PHE A 74 -2.80 0.10 15.90
N SER A 75 -2.05 0.99 15.25
CA SER A 75 -1.23 2.02 15.93
C SER A 75 -2.05 3.01 16.76
N ASP A 76 -3.36 3.14 16.49
CA ASP A 76 -4.27 3.97 17.29
C ASP A 76 -4.68 3.32 18.62
N GLY A 77 -4.21 2.09 18.88
CA GLY A 77 -4.52 1.31 20.07
C GLY A 77 -5.79 0.46 19.96
N SER A 78 -6.55 0.57 18.87
CA SER A 78 -7.71 -0.28 18.63
C SER A 78 -7.29 -1.70 18.23
N SER A 79 -8.20 -2.67 18.38
CA SER A 79 -7.96 -4.04 17.92
C SER A 79 -9.24 -4.77 17.53
N VAL A 80 -9.11 -5.76 16.64
CA VAL A 80 -10.20 -6.64 16.23
C VAL A 80 -9.75 -8.10 16.24
N LYS A 81 -10.60 -8.99 16.74
CA LYS A 81 -10.34 -10.44 16.71
C LYS A 81 -10.93 -11.06 15.47
N GLN A 82 -10.20 -12.00 14.88
CA GLN A 82 -10.65 -12.77 13.73
C GLN A 82 -10.54 -14.27 14.04
N GLN A 83 -11.65 -14.99 13.87
CA GLN A 83 -11.64 -16.44 13.75
C GLN A 83 -11.24 -16.81 12.33
N VAL A 84 -10.30 -17.75 12.19
CA VAL A 84 -9.71 -18.14 10.92
C VAL A 84 -10.13 -19.57 10.60
N PRO A 85 -10.86 -19.81 9.49
CA PRO A 85 -11.14 -21.16 9.03
C PRO A 85 -9.84 -21.89 8.66
N VAL A 86 -9.75 -23.16 9.02
CA VAL A 86 -8.61 -24.00 8.63
C VAL A 86 -8.72 -24.37 7.16
N SER A 87 -8.21 -23.50 6.30
CA SER A 87 -8.22 -23.68 4.84
C SER A 87 -6.98 -23.05 4.20
N ARG A 88 -6.68 -23.45 2.96
CA ARG A 88 -5.61 -22.84 2.14
C ARG A 88 -6.06 -21.54 1.45
N ALA A 89 -7.27 -21.07 1.72
CA ALA A 89 -7.81 -19.85 1.14
C ALA A 89 -7.57 -18.66 2.07
N LEU A 90 -7.51 -17.46 1.48
CA LEU A 90 -7.43 -16.22 2.21
C LEU A 90 -8.71 -16.03 3.05
N ALA A 91 -8.54 -15.85 4.35
CA ALA A 91 -9.60 -15.48 5.26
C ALA A 91 -9.43 -14.01 5.66
N SER A 92 -10.35 -13.17 5.23
CA SER A 92 -10.31 -11.72 5.46
C SER A 92 -11.53 -11.21 6.22
N ILE A 93 -11.35 -10.13 6.98
CA ILE A 93 -12.43 -9.34 7.58
C ILE A 93 -12.31 -7.87 7.17
N LYS A 94 -13.45 -7.19 7.11
CA LYS A 94 -13.48 -5.74 6.89
C LYS A 94 -13.15 -4.99 8.17
N VAL A 95 -12.38 -3.93 8.03
CA VAL A 95 -12.04 -2.97 9.07
C VAL A 95 -12.14 -1.56 8.50
N ASN A 96 -12.09 -0.53 9.33
CA ASN A 96 -12.11 0.86 8.87
C ASN A 96 -11.33 1.72 9.87
N VAL A 97 -10.00 1.70 9.75
CA VAL A 97 -9.08 2.32 10.72
C VAL A 97 -7.98 3.05 9.96
N VAL A 98 -7.69 4.29 10.34
CA VAL A 98 -6.50 5.02 9.86
C VAL A 98 -5.35 4.71 10.82
N THR A 99 -4.27 4.12 10.31
CA THR A 99 -3.15 3.68 11.16
C THR A 99 -1.82 3.73 10.41
N ASP A 100 -0.73 3.77 11.16
CA ASP A 100 0.66 3.68 10.66
C ASP A 100 1.20 2.24 10.69
N SER A 101 0.52 1.33 11.40
CA SER A 101 0.95 -0.07 11.47
C SER A 101 -0.19 -1.00 11.83
N VAL A 102 -0.14 -2.21 11.28
CA VAL A 102 -1.02 -3.32 11.64
C VAL A 102 -0.15 -4.44 12.21
N THR A 103 -0.48 -4.91 13.41
CA THR A 103 0.16 -6.07 14.04
C THR A 103 -0.83 -7.22 14.11
N MET A 104 -0.48 -8.35 13.50
CA MET A 104 -1.21 -9.61 13.66
C MET A 104 -0.65 -10.36 14.85
N VAL A 105 -1.44 -10.57 15.89
CA VAL A 105 -1.08 -11.37 17.07
C VAL A 105 -1.78 -12.72 17.00
N ILE A 106 -1.02 -13.80 17.13
CA ILE A 106 -1.53 -15.17 17.13
C ILE A 106 -2.14 -15.46 18.51
N GLU A 107 -3.43 -15.82 18.56
CA GLU A 107 -4.12 -16.13 19.82
C GLU A 107 -4.48 -17.61 19.98
N ALA A 108 -4.63 -18.35 18.88
CA ALA A 108 -4.88 -19.78 18.93
C ALA A 108 -4.38 -20.49 17.66
N THR A 109 -3.95 -21.74 17.85
CA THR A 109 -3.50 -22.62 16.77
C THR A 109 -4.06 -24.02 16.93
N GLU A 110 -4.08 -24.76 15.83
CA GLU A 110 -4.34 -26.20 15.81
C GLU A 110 -3.04 -26.95 15.43
N PRO A 111 -2.70 -28.05 16.15
CA PRO A 111 -1.58 -28.92 15.79
C PRO A 111 -1.58 -29.38 14.32
N GLY A 112 -0.39 -29.60 13.79
CA GLY A 112 -0.18 -30.39 12.58
C GLY A 112 -0.44 -31.88 12.83
N VAL A 113 -0.56 -32.63 11.74
CA VAL A 113 -0.67 -34.10 11.75
C VAL A 113 0.51 -34.75 11.05
N SER A 114 0.85 -35.98 11.43
CA SER A 114 1.79 -36.78 10.65
C SER A 114 1.20 -37.04 9.27
N ILE A 115 2.04 -36.97 8.24
CA ILE A 115 1.66 -37.18 6.85
C ILE A 115 2.44 -38.36 6.25
N VAL A 116 2.00 -38.84 5.10
CA VAL A 116 2.72 -39.81 4.27
C VAL A 116 2.96 -39.18 2.91
N ASN A 117 4.21 -39.18 2.44
CA ASN A 117 4.57 -38.61 1.13
C ASN A 117 4.35 -39.62 -0.01
N LYS A 118 4.61 -39.23 -1.27
CA LYS A 118 4.42 -40.11 -2.45
C LYS A 118 5.24 -41.39 -2.42
N SER A 119 6.37 -41.39 -1.69
CA SER A 119 7.21 -42.59 -1.53
C SER A 119 6.75 -43.52 -0.40
N GLY A 120 5.62 -43.23 0.25
CA GLY A 120 5.11 -44.01 1.38
C GLY A 120 5.84 -43.73 2.70
N GLN A 121 6.73 -42.72 2.74
CA GLN A 121 7.47 -42.37 3.96
C GLN A 121 6.58 -41.53 4.87
N ARG A 122 6.47 -41.96 6.13
CA ARG A 122 5.81 -41.20 7.19
C ARG A 122 6.70 -40.03 7.61
N GLN A 123 6.11 -38.84 7.72
CA GLN A 123 6.76 -37.66 8.27
C GLN A 123 5.94 -37.13 9.44
N ASP A 124 6.62 -36.75 10.52
CA ASP A 124 5.94 -36.27 11.71
C ASP A 124 5.41 -34.84 11.55
N ALA A 125 4.44 -34.51 12.39
CA ALA A 125 3.89 -33.16 12.48
C ALA A 125 4.96 -32.16 12.94
N PHE A 126 4.98 -30.98 12.33
CA PHE A 126 5.84 -29.87 12.72
C PHE A 126 5.15 -29.00 13.76
N ASN A 127 4.93 -29.58 14.93
CA ASN A 127 4.24 -28.90 16.03
C ASN A 127 5.11 -27.83 16.70
N GLY A 128 6.43 -27.85 16.56
CA GLY A 128 7.27 -26.74 17.06
C GLY A 128 7.07 -25.41 16.33
N LEU A 129 6.36 -25.38 15.20
CA LEU A 129 6.30 -24.22 14.31
C LEU A 129 4.87 -23.87 13.92
N VAL A 130 4.54 -22.59 14.00
CA VAL A 130 3.35 -22.02 13.35
C VAL A 130 3.77 -21.45 12.01
N SER A 131 2.94 -21.65 10.99
CA SER A 131 3.18 -21.10 9.64
C SER A 131 2.06 -20.15 9.24
N VAL A 132 2.43 -19.13 8.46
CA VAL A 132 1.50 -18.21 7.78
C VAL A 132 1.96 -18.09 6.34
N SER A 133 1.10 -18.43 5.39
CA SER A 133 1.48 -18.38 3.98
C SER A 133 1.37 -16.96 3.44
N GLU A 134 0.33 -16.24 3.85
CA GLU A 134 0.11 -14.87 3.41
C GLU A 134 -0.62 -14.07 4.50
N VAL A 135 -0.33 -12.78 4.56
CA VAL A 135 -1.02 -11.73 5.30
C VAL A 135 -1.36 -10.65 4.29
N GLU A 136 -2.65 -10.38 4.15
CA GLU A 136 -3.14 -9.33 3.27
C GLU A 136 -3.64 -8.15 4.11
N ILE A 137 -3.19 -6.96 3.75
CA ILE A 137 -3.71 -5.71 4.28
C ILE A 137 -4.10 -4.83 3.10
N MET A 138 -5.39 -4.55 2.98
CA MET A 138 -5.90 -3.63 1.95
C MET A 138 -6.16 -2.27 2.58
N GLY A 139 -5.59 -1.23 1.99
CA GLY A 139 -5.83 0.13 2.41
C GLY A 139 -5.52 1.13 1.32
N THR A 140 -5.91 2.37 1.58
CA THR A 140 -5.56 3.51 0.74
C THR A 140 -4.95 4.57 1.62
N GLN A 141 -3.91 5.24 1.13
CA GLN A 141 -3.46 6.46 1.78
C GLN A 141 -4.61 7.47 1.68
N PRO A 142 -5.07 8.08 2.79
CA PRO A 142 -5.98 9.20 2.71
C PRO A 142 -5.37 10.26 1.78
N PRO A 143 -6.18 11.05 1.05
CA PRO A 143 -5.64 12.17 0.31
C PRO A 143 -4.76 12.97 1.26
N ALA A 144 -3.52 13.21 0.87
CA ALA A 144 -2.64 14.07 1.65
C ALA A 144 -3.46 15.31 1.97
N SER A 145 -3.58 15.66 3.25
CA SER A 145 -4.06 17.00 3.60
C SER A 145 -3.12 17.95 2.88
N GLU A 146 -3.57 18.48 1.74
CA GLU A 146 -2.86 19.48 0.99
C GLU A 146 -2.76 20.65 1.96
N GLY A 147 -1.62 20.76 2.64
CA GLY A 147 -1.31 21.95 3.41
C GLY A 147 -1.58 23.15 2.51
N PRO A 148 -2.05 24.29 3.05
CA PRO A 148 -2.45 25.42 2.22
C PRO A 148 -1.36 25.68 1.19
N ALA A 149 -1.74 25.65 -0.09
CA ALA A 149 -0.83 25.89 -1.20
C ALA A 149 0.06 27.07 -0.82
N PRO A 150 1.39 26.99 -1.02
CA PRO A 150 2.24 28.14 -0.79
C PRO A 150 1.63 29.31 -1.55
N ALA A 151 1.34 30.40 -0.82
CA ALA A 151 0.75 31.60 -1.41
C ALA A 151 1.53 31.94 -2.69
N PRO A 152 0.87 32.35 -3.78
CA PRO A 152 1.57 32.74 -4.99
C PRO A 152 2.66 33.74 -4.61
N VAL A 153 3.92 33.40 -4.88
CA VAL A 153 5.03 34.34 -4.73
C VAL A 153 4.78 35.43 -5.77
N VAL A 154 4.17 36.54 -5.33
CA VAL A 154 4.02 37.74 -6.17
C VAL A 154 5.44 38.23 -6.45
N PRO A 155 5.91 38.22 -7.71
CA PRO A 155 7.21 38.79 -8.00
C PRO A 155 7.20 40.28 -7.62
N PRO A 156 8.28 40.82 -7.04
CA PRO A 156 8.35 42.24 -6.74
C PRO A 156 8.13 43.03 -8.03
N GLY A 157 7.21 44.00 -7.97
CA GLY A 157 6.94 44.91 -9.08
C GLY A 157 8.21 45.66 -9.50
N PRO A 158 8.31 46.07 -10.78
CA PRO A 158 9.48 46.78 -11.27
C PRO A 158 9.70 48.09 -10.50
N PRO A 159 10.96 48.52 -10.29
CA PRO A 159 11.25 49.76 -9.58
C PRO A 159 10.72 50.96 -10.37
N VAL A 160 10.00 51.84 -9.68
CA VAL A 160 9.55 53.13 -10.20
C VAL A 160 10.77 54.07 -10.25
N GLY A 161 11.04 54.60 -11.45
CA GLY A 161 11.84 55.83 -11.61
C GLY A 161 13.23 55.61 -12.20
N ALA A 162 13.31 55.57 -13.53
CA ALA A 162 14.52 55.99 -14.24
C ALA A 162 14.23 57.36 -14.88
N PRO A 163 15.10 58.38 -14.71
CA PRO A 163 14.96 59.65 -15.41
C PRO A 163 15.27 59.47 -16.91
N PRO A 164 14.70 60.32 -17.79
CA PRO A 164 14.89 60.18 -19.23
C PRO A 164 16.34 60.50 -19.65
N PRO A 165 16.88 59.84 -20.69
CA PRO A 165 18.20 60.16 -21.21
C PRO A 165 18.19 61.46 -22.03
N MET A 166 19.28 62.22 -21.93
CA MET A 166 19.55 63.38 -22.79
C MET A 166 19.77 62.97 -24.26
N PRO A 167 19.46 63.82 -25.25
CA PRO A 167 19.68 63.51 -26.66
C PRO A 167 21.15 63.74 -27.06
N THR A 168 21.73 62.77 -27.76
CA THR A 168 23.00 62.93 -28.50
C THR A 168 22.71 63.49 -29.90
N PRO A 169 23.42 64.53 -30.38
CA PRO A 169 23.22 65.04 -31.74
C PRO A 169 24.04 64.23 -32.76
N GLY A 170 23.42 63.89 -33.89
CA GLY A 170 24.15 63.57 -35.12
C GLY A 170 23.83 62.22 -35.75
N GLN A 171 22.68 62.09 -36.41
CA GLN A 171 22.61 61.36 -37.68
C GLN A 171 21.37 61.81 -38.47
N ALA A 172 21.63 62.26 -39.70
CA ALA A 172 20.64 62.71 -40.66
C ALA A 172 19.78 61.53 -41.19
N PRO A 173 18.58 61.79 -41.73
CA PRO A 173 17.53 60.78 -41.90
C PRO A 173 17.63 60.07 -43.24
N LEU A 174 17.35 58.76 -43.24
CA LEU A 174 16.91 58.05 -44.45
C LEU A 174 15.39 57.90 -44.43
N ALA A 175 14.78 58.46 -45.46
CA ALA A 175 13.35 58.48 -45.74
C ALA A 175 12.80 57.08 -46.09
N PRO A 176 11.47 56.91 -46.13
CA PRO A 176 10.81 55.65 -45.82
C PRO A 176 10.54 54.79 -47.06
N SER A 177 10.14 53.54 -46.85
CA SER A 177 9.40 52.78 -47.86
C SER A 177 8.14 52.13 -47.27
N PRO A 178 7.08 51.97 -48.09
CA PRO A 178 5.69 52.07 -47.63
C PRO A 178 4.88 50.78 -47.81
N GLY A 179 3.73 50.72 -47.12
CA GLY A 179 2.61 49.81 -47.43
C GLY A 179 2.63 48.51 -46.62
N ALA A 180 1.51 47.98 -46.13
CA ALA A 180 0.12 48.34 -46.34
C ALA A 180 -0.76 47.85 -45.17
N SER A 181 -1.86 48.58 -45.04
CA SER A 181 -3.06 48.52 -44.21
C SER A 181 -3.62 47.22 -43.61
N PRO A 182 -4.60 47.34 -42.69
CA PRO A 182 -4.99 46.34 -41.69
C PRO A 182 -6.39 45.70 -41.93
N ALA A 183 -6.77 44.85 -40.96
CA ALA A 183 -8.14 44.46 -40.57
C ALA A 183 -8.76 43.27 -41.37
N PRO A 184 -9.77 42.52 -40.85
CA PRO A 184 -10.73 42.94 -39.82
C PRO A 184 -11.05 41.97 -38.67
N VAL A 185 -11.69 42.60 -37.69
CA VAL A 185 -12.38 42.08 -36.50
C VAL A 185 -13.80 41.66 -36.89
N ALA A 186 -14.33 40.57 -36.30
CA ALA A 186 -15.74 40.37 -35.87
C ALA A 186 -16.01 38.88 -35.55
N PRO A 187 -17.14 38.50 -34.91
CA PRO A 187 -17.67 39.02 -33.64
C PRO A 187 -18.07 37.88 -32.66
N THR A 188 -18.31 38.28 -31.41
CA THR A 188 -18.93 37.51 -30.32
C THR A 188 -20.38 37.08 -30.63
N ALA A 189 -20.75 35.84 -30.31
CA ALA A 189 -22.14 35.38 -30.25
C ALA A 189 -22.52 34.87 -28.84
N ARG A 190 -23.62 35.42 -28.33
CA ARG A 190 -24.31 35.14 -27.05
C ARG A 190 -25.00 33.76 -27.02
N PRO A 191 -25.35 33.25 -25.83
CA PRO A 191 -26.04 31.97 -25.67
C PRO A 191 -27.56 32.09 -25.86
N ALA A 192 -28.20 31.01 -26.34
CA ALA A 192 -29.65 30.88 -26.48
C ALA A 192 -30.25 29.97 -25.38
N PRO A 193 -31.55 30.15 -25.03
CA PRO A 193 -32.14 29.67 -23.78
C PRO A 193 -32.88 28.32 -23.89
N ALA A 194 -33.10 27.72 -22.72
CA ALA A 194 -33.91 26.53 -22.48
C ALA A 194 -35.41 26.74 -22.74
N ARG A 195 -36.11 25.64 -23.07
CA ARG A 195 -37.57 25.53 -23.19
C ARG A 195 -37.97 24.04 -23.21
N PRO A 196 -39.25 23.74 -22.95
CA PRO A 196 -39.99 23.86 -21.69
C PRO A 196 -40.12 22.51 -20.96
#